data_AF-A0A938I2G1-F1
#
_entry.id   AF-A0A938I2G1-F1
#
_cell.length_a   1.000
_cell.length_b   1.000
_cell.length_c   1.000
_cell.angle_alpha   90.00
_cell.angle_beta   90.00
_cell.angle_gamma   90.00
#
_symmetry.space_group_name_H-M   'P 1'
#
loop_
_entity.id
_entity.type
_entity.pdbx_description
1 polymer ?
#
loop_
_entity_poly.entity_id
_entity_poly.type
_entity_poly.pdbx_seq_one_letter_code
_entity_poly.pdbx_strand_id
1 'polypeptide(L)'
;MNRFWSFVGLFVAFVFAVTFFNRSAQSDTPASTIRWEYRTETIEPTLLAQRLNEWGGDRWEAFAVERGDTVLEQDGVTKLKVANFQVTARRPLK
;
A
#
# COMPACT_ATOMS: atom_id res chain seq x y z
N MET A 1 29.63 -56.04 22.29
CA MET A 1 28.42 -56.09 21.44
C MET A 1 27.37 -55.15 22.02
N ASN A 2 26.76 -54.37 21.14
CA ASN A 2 26.19 -53.04 21.35
C ASN A 2 24.94 -53.00 22.23
N ARG A 3 24.95 -52.13 23.25
CA ARG A 3 23.75 -51.60 23.91
C ARG A 3 23.71 -50.09 23.68
N PHE A 4 23.15 -49.65 22.56
CA PHE A 4 23.05 -48.22 22.24
C PHE A 4 21.75 -47.82 21.53
N TRP A 5 20.75 -48.71 21.48
CA TRP A 5 19.54 -48.51 20.68
C TRP A 5 18.30 -48.81 21.51
N SER A 6 17.88 -47.87 22.36
CA SER A 6 16.52 -47.88 22.93
C SER A 6 15.97 -46.50 23.32
N PHE A 7 16.76 -45.42 23.21
CA PHE A 7 16.28 -44.07 23.52
C PHE A 7 15.89 -43.24 22.28
N VAL A 8 16.27 -43.68 21.07
CA VAL A 8 16.02 -42.91 19.84
C VAL A 8 14.58 -43.10 19.31
N GLY A 9 13.94 -44.23 19.61
CA GLY A 9 12.59 -44.53 19.10
C GLY A 9 11.46 -43.67 19.70
N LEU A 10 11.62 -43.19 20.93
CA LEU A 10 10.55 -42.47 21.64
C LEU A 10 10.58 -40.96 21.37
N PHE A 11 11.74 -40.41 21.00
CA PHE A 11 11.90 -38.98 20.69
C PHE A 11 11.35 -38.61 19.30
N VAL A 12 11.44 -39.53 18.33
CA VAL A 12 10.94 -39.29 16.95
C VAL A 12 9.41 -39.28 16.89
N ALA A 13 8.73 -40.08 17.71
CA ALA A 13 7.27 -40.12 17.78
C ALA A 13 6.66 -38.82 18.34
N PHE A 14 7.35 -38.14 19.28
CA PHE A 14 6.85 -36.89 19.87
C PHE A 14 6.95 -35.70 18.90
N VAL A 15 8.00 -35.64 18.07
CA VAL A 15 8.19 -34.55 17.10
C VAL A 15 7.15 -34.62 15.96
N PHE A 16 6.72 -35.83 15.56
CA PHE A 16 5.67 -36.01 14.55
C PHE A 16 4.27 -35.66 15.07
N ALA A 17 3.99 -35.81 16.36
CA ALA A 17 2.69 -35.45 16.94
C ALA A 17 2.50 -33.93 17.05
N VAL A 18 3.57 -33.16 17.29
CA VAL A 18 3.51 -31.69 17.39
C VAL A 18 3.34 -31.01 16.03
N THR A 19 3.78 -31.65 14.93
CA THR A 19 3.66 -31.08 13.58
C THR A 19 2.27 -31.25 12.95
N PHE A 20 1.44 -32.18 13.44
CA PHE A 20 0.13 -32.46 12.83
C PHE A 20 -1.05 -31.64 13.41
N PHE A 21 -0.90 -31.01 14.58
CA PHE A 21 -2.00 -30.31 15.26
C PHE A 21 -1.97 -28.78 15.15
N ASN A 22 -1.00 -28.20 14.43
CA ASN A 22 -0.94 -26.75 14.19
C ASN A 22 -1.48 -26.32 12.81
N ARG A 23 -2.45 -27.08 12.29
CA ARG A 23 -3.34 -26.56 11.24
C ARG A 23 -4.38 -25.69 11.94
N SER A 24 -3.96 -24.50 12.37
CA SER A 24 -4.91 -23.44 12.73
C SER A 24 -5.92 -23.33 11.59
N ALA A 25 -7.18 -23.56 11.91
CA ALA A 25 -8.30 -23.32 11.02
C ALA A 25 -8.21 -21.87 10.56
N GLN A 26 -7.62 -21.67 9.38
CA GLN A 26 -7.67 -20.40 8.69
C GLN A 26 -9.15 -20.25 8.34
N SER A 27 -9.85 -19.39 9.08
CA SER A 27 -11.18 -19.00 8.65
C SER A 27 -10.97 -18.35 7.28
N ASP A 28 -11.29 -19.08 6.22
CA ASP A 28 -11.44 -18.54 4.88
C ASP A 28 -12.70 -17.66 4.87
N THR A 29 -12.67 -16.60 5.68
CA THR A 29 -13.50 -15.44 5.46
C THR A 29 -12.90 -14.82 4.21
N PRO A 30 -13.60 -14.80 3.06
CA PRO A 30 -13.07 -14.12 1.90
C PRO A 30 -12.82 -12.67 2.35
N ALA A 31 -11.55 -12.26 2.39
CA ALA A 31 -11.22 -10.86 2.58
C ALA A 31 -11.99 -10.13 1.50
N SER A 32 -12.98 -9.32 1.89
CA SER A 32 -13.70 -8.48 0.94
C SER A 32 -12.62 -7.62 0.28
N THR A 33 -12.28 -7.98 -0.96
CA THR A 33 -11.19 -7.32 -1.67
C THR A 33 -11.75 -5.99 -2.11
N ILE A 34 -11.59 -4.97 -1.28
CA ILE A 34 -11.92 -3.59 -1.63
C ILE A 34 -11.00 -3.24 -2.80
N ARG A 35 -11.59 -3.09 -3.98
CA ARG A 35 -10.88 -2.59 -5.15
C ARG A 35 -10.84 -1.08 -5.07
N TRP A 36 -9.69 -0.50 -5.38
CA TRP A 36 -9.48 0.95 -5.32
C TRP A 36 -9.30 1.50 -6.73
N GLU A 37 -9.93 2.64 -6.99
CA GLU A 37 -9.64 3.50 -8.12
C GLU A 37 -8.62 4.55 -7.65
N TYR A 38 -7.65 4.88 -8.50
CA TYR A 38 -6.60 5.85 -8.20
C TYR A 38 -6.60 6.98 -9.23
N ARG A 39 -6.30 8.18 -8.79
CA ARG A 39 -6.15 9.38 -9.63
C ARG A 39 -4.97 10.20 -9.15
N THR A 40 -4.17 10.69 -10.08
CA THR A 40 -3.07 11.64 -9.81
C THR A 40 -3.24 12.86 -10.70
N GLU A 41 -3.10 14.06 -10.12
CA GLU A 41 -3.22 15.33 -10.85
C GLU A 41 -2.15 16.32 -10.37
N THR A 42 -1.61 17.10 -11.30
CA THR A 42 -0.77 18.25 -10.99
C THR A 42 -1.66 19.49 -10.86
N ILE A 43 -1.62 20.12 -9.69
CA ILE A 43 -2.51 21.21 -9.32
C ILE A 43 -1.67 22.44 -8.96
N GLU A 44 -2.08 23.59 -9.47
CA GLU A 44 -1.46 24.87 -9.12
C GLU A 44 -1.69 25.21 -7.63
N PRO A 45 -0.73 25.84 -6.93
CA PRO A 45 -0.83 26.15 -5.51
C PRO A 45 -2.09 26.93 -5.12
N THR A 46 -2.52 27.86 -5.98
CA THR A 46 -3.70 28.69 -5.78
C THR A 46 -5.00 27.90 -5.88
N LEU A 47 -5.01 26.79 -6.60
CA LEU A 47 -6.18 25.94 -6.84
C LEU A 47 -6.22 24.70 -5.95
N LEU A 48 -5.17 24.43 -5.17
CA LEU A 48 -5.04 23.22 -4.37
C LEU A 48 -6.24 22.97 -3.45
N ALA A 49 -6.62 23.98 -2.66
CA ALA A 49 -7.73 23.86 -1.72
C ALA A 49 -9.06 23.58 -2.42
N GLN A 50 -9.33 24.27 -3.54
CA GLN A 50 -10.52 24.06 -4.34
C GLN A 50 -10.57 22.62 -4.89
N ARG A 51 -9.47 22.14 -5.48
CA ARG A 51 -9.40 20.79 -6.05
C ARG A 51 -9.58 19.70 -5.00
N LEU A 52 -8.96 19.85 -3.84
CA LEU A 52 -9.14 18.90 -2.73
C LEU A 52 -10.59 18.87 -2.23
N ASN A 53 -11.27 20.02 -2.20
CA ASN A 53 -12.70 20.07 -1.86
C ASN A 53 -13.57 19.38 -2.91
N GLU A 54 -13.33 19.62 -4.21
CA GLU A 54 -14.03 18.94 -5.31
C GLU A 54 -13.85 17.42 -5.21
N TRP A 55 -12.62 16.97 -4.98
CA TRP A 55 -12.30 15.55 -4.83
C TRP A 55 -12.98 14.93 -3.62
N GLY A 56 -13.00 15.63 -2.48
CA GLY A 56 -13.75 15.19 -1.29
C GLY A 56 -15.24 15.02 -1.56
N GLY A 57 -15.85 15.93 -2.34
CA GLY A 57 -17.24 15.82 -2.80
C GLY A 57 -17.50 14.57 -3.66
N ASP A 58 -16.54 14.21 -4.52
CA ASP A 58 -16.58 13.04 -5.40
C ASP A 58 -16.17 11.72 -4.70
N ARG A 59 -15.98 11.75 -3.39
CA ARG A 59 -15.51 10.64 -2.54
C ARG A 59 -14.10 10.15 -2.86
N TRP A 60 -13.26 11.01 -3.41
CA TRP A 60 -11.83 10.78 -3.51
C TRP A 60 -11.14 11.16 -2.20
N GLU A 61 -10.29 10.27 -1.71
CA GLU A 61 -9.43 10.47 -0.54
C GLU A 61 -8.02 10.77 -1.04
N ALA A 62 -7.56 12.02 -0.88
CA ALA A 62 -6.16 12.37 -1.14
C ALA A 62 -5.26 11.76 -0.05
N PHE A 63 -4.24 11.01 -0.45
CA PHE A 63 -3.32 10.33 0.48
C PHE A 63 -1.84 10.65 0.24
N ALA A 64 -1.51 11.28 -0.90
CA ALA A 64 -0.17 11.80 -1.17
C ALA A 64 -0.28 13.18 -1.81
N VAL A 65 0.49 14.13 -1.29
CA VAL A 65 0.61 15.50 -1.78
C VAL A 65 2.09 15.84 -1.83
N GLU A 66 2.63 15.98 -3.02
CA GLU A 66 4.04 16.29 -3.24
C GLU A 66 4.17 17.66 -3.88
N ARG A 67 5.07 18.50 -3.36
CA ARG A 67 5.37 19.79 -3.97
C ARG A 67 6.51 19.62 -4.98
N GLY A 68 6.26 19.99 -6.23
CA GLY A 68 7.26 20.07 -7.28
C GLY A 68 7.41 21.50 -7.78
N ASP A 69 8.48 21.75 -8.53
CA ASP A 69 8.67 22.98 -9.30
C ASP A 69 8.79 22.63 -10.78
N THR A 70 8.06 23.34 -11.62
CA THR A 70 8.22 23.27 -13.08
C THR A 70 8.95 24.51 -13.55
N VAL A 71 10.03 24.32 -14.31
CA VAL A 71 10.76 25.43 -14.93
C VAL A 71 10.17 25.68 -16.31
N LEU A 72 9.54 26.83 -16.49
CA LEU A 72 9.14 27.33 -17.79
C LEU A 72 10.25 28.21 -18.34
N GLU A 73 10.71 27.92 -19.55
CA GLU A 73 11.70 28.75 -20.23
C GLU A 73 10.98 29.67 -21.21
N GLN A 74 11.14 30.98 -21.01
CA GLN A 74 10.61 32.02 -21.87
C GLN A 74 11.78 32.71 -22.58
N ASP A 75 11.73 32.69 -23.92
CA ASP A 75 12.69 33.34 -24.82
C ASP A 75 14.15 32.88 -24.67
N GLY A 76 14.40 31.70 -24.09
CA GLY A 76 15.75 31.14 -23.93
C GLY A 76 16.64 31.83 -22.88
N VAL A 77 16.12 32.87 -22.22
CA VAL A 77 16.87 33.70 -21.24
C VAL A 77 16.16 33.70 -19.89
N THR A 78 14.83 33.74 -19.88
CA THR A 78 14.06 33.83 -18.64
C THR A 78 13.59 32.44 -18.22
N LYS A 79 13.95 32.03 -17.00
CA LYS A 79 13.46 30.78 -16.39
C LYS A 79 12.48 31.11 -15.28
N LEU A 80 11.20 30.83 -15.51
CA LEU A 80 10.16 30.96 -14.51
C LEU A 80 10.06 29.64 -13.73
N LYS A 81 10.25 29.68 -12.41
CA LYS A 81 9.94 28.53 -11.55
C LYS A 81 8.50 28.64 -11.07
N VAL A 82 7.66 27.72 -11.52
CA VAL A 82 6.27 27.60 -11.09
C VAL A 82 6.17 26.44 -10.12
N ALA A 83 5.81 26.74 -8.87
CA ALA A 83 5.51 25.69 -7.90
C ALA A 83 4.20 24.99 -8.28
N ASN A 84 4.17 23.68 -8.17
CA ASN A 84 3.02 22.83 -8.45
C ASN A 84 2.89 21.76 -7.35
N PHE A 85 1.68 21.22 -7.18
CA PHE A 85 1.44 20.08 -6.29
C PHE A 85 1.00 18.87 -7.11
N GLN A 86 1.69 17.75 -6.96
CA GLN A 86 1.22 16.47 -7.44
C GLN A 86 0.41 15.82 -6.32
N VAL A 87 -0.90 15.68 -6.55
CA VAL A 87 -1.81 15.08 -5.58
C VAL A 87 -2.25 13.72 -6.11
N THR A 88 -2.11 12.68 -5.29
CA THR A 88 -2.68 11.36 -5.56
C THR A 88 -3.80 11.06 -4.59
N ALA A 89 -4.92 10.64 -5.14
CA ALA A 89 -6.10 10.23 -4.40
C ALA A 89 -6.59 8.86 -4.81
N ARG A 90 -7.39 8.25 -3.93
CA ARG A 90 -8.03 6.96 -4.15
C ARG A 90 -9.51 6.98 -3.74
N ARG A 91 -10.31 6.09 -4.30
CA ARG A 91 -11.67 5.82 -3.82
C ARG A 91 -12.03 4.35 -3.97
N PRO A 92 -12.90 3.79 -3.13
CA PRO A 92 -13.34 2.41 -3.29
C PRO A 92 -14.20 2.28 -4.56
N LEU A 93 -13.88 1.30 -5.38
CA LEU A 93 -14.74 0.84 -6.48
C LEU A 93 -15.93 0.11 -5.87
N LYS A 94 -17.14 0.55 -6.27
CA LYS A 94 -18.39 -0.11 -5.88
C LYS A 94 -18.54 -1.48 -6.52
#